data_AF-A0ABD0Y1S1-F1
#
_entry.id   AF-A0ABD0Y1S1-F1
#
_cell.length_a   1.000
_cell.length_b   1.000
_cell.length_c   1.000
_cell.angle_alpha   90.00
_cell.angle_beta   90.00
_cell.angle_gamma   90.00
#
_symmetry.space_group_name_H-M   'P 1'
#
loop_
_entity.id
_entity.type
_entity.pdbx_description
1 polymer ?
#
loop_
_entity_poly.entity_id
_entity_poly.type
_entity_poly.pdbx_seq_one_letter_code
_entity_poly.pdbx_strand_id
1 'polypeptide(L)'
;MVFGANAVYLIVMCVFFEMFSAMNIVLFMITSASYIGSYQFMAYMSRSKMSESGQILDSGVDLNMAGGIAEHVKDMIILTAGSQLLSLLSNYFWLLMLLAPARGFYLLWVNLLSPYFFQEAPPQEVDEKKQRKLERKMRRH
;
A
#
# COMPACT_ATOMS: atom_id res chain seq x y z
N MET A 1 -12.98 -12.51 -9.92
CA MET A 1 -11.70 -13.17 -9.57
C MET A 1 -11.66 -13.67 -8.14
N VAL A 2 -11.88 -12.83 -7.12
CA VAL A 2 -11.76 -13.21 -5.69
C VAL A 2 -12.55 -14.46 -5.29
N PHE A 3 -13.85 -14.54 -5.62
CA PHE A 3 -14.67 -15.70 -5.28
C PHE A 3 -14.20 -16.98 -5.99
N GLY A 4 -13.78 -16.86 -7.24
CA GLY A 4 -13.24 -17.99 -8.01
C GLY A 4 -11.93 -18.52 -7.41
N ALA A 5 -11.00 -17.63 -7.04
CA ALA A 5 -9.74 -18.02 -6.42
C ALA A 5 -9.95 -18.74 -5.07
N ASN A 6 -10.86 -18.22 -4.23
CA ASN A 6 -11.20 -18.87 -2.96
C ASN A 6 -11.89 -20.23 -3.15
N ALA A 7 -12.84 -20.32 -4.09
CA ALA A 7 -13.54 -21.58 -4.37
C ALA A 7 -12.56 -22.65 -4.87
N VAL A 8 -11.70 -22.32 -5.84
CA VAL A 8 -10.69 -23.24 -6.36
C VAL A 8 -9.73 -23.67 -5.25
N TYR A 9 -9.22 -22.72 -4.47
CA TYR A 9 -8.29 -23.01 -3.37
C TYR A 9 -8.91 -23.96 -2.33
N LEU A 10 -10.14 -23.68 -1.89
CA LEU A 10 -10.83 -24.51 -0.89
C LEU A 10 -11.13 -25.91 -1.44
N ILE A 11 -11.62 -26.03 -2.67
CA ILE A 11 -11.93 -27.33 -3.27
C ILE A 11 -10.66 -28.18 -3.41
N VAL A 12 -9.58 -27.60 -3.95
CA VAL A 12 -8.32 -28.33 -4.14
C VAL A 12 -7.72 -28.72 -2.79
N MET A 13 -7.71 -27.83 -1.81
CA MET A 13 -7.23 -28.12 -0.46
C MET A 13 -8.10 -29.13 0.30
N CYS A 14 -9.42 -29.19 0.04
CA CYS A 14 -10.29 -30.21 0.63
C CYS A 14 -10.05 -31.60 0.03
N VAL A 15 -9.81 -31.68 -1.27
CA VAL A 15 -9.80 -32.94 -2.02
C VAL A 15 -8.41 -33.59 -2.05
N PHE A 16 -7.34 -32.78 -2.19
CA PHE A 16 -6.00 -33.29 -2.49
C PHE A 16 -4.97 -33.09 -1.36
N PHE A 17 -5.22 -32.18 -0.41
CA PHE A 17 -4.23 -31.77 0.58
C PHE A 17 -4.81 -31.73 2.00
N GLU A 18 -3.94 -31.57 3.00
CA GLU A 18 -4.36 -31.36 4.38
C GLU A 18 -4.75 -29.89 4.59
N MET A 19 -6.03 -29.58 4.38
CA MET A 19 -6.60 -28.26 4.67
C MET A 19 -6.35 -27.81 6.13
N PHE A 20 -6.31 -28.76 7.07
CA PHE A 20 -6.33 -28.49 8.51
C PHE A 20 -4.98 -28.13 9.13
N SER A 21 -3.92 -27.98 8.33
CA SER A 21 -2.67 -27.42 8.84
C SER A 21 -2.92 -25.97 9.29
N ALA A 22 -2.53 -25.65 10.53
CA ALA A 22 -2.71 -24.32 11.12
C ALA A 22 -2.13 -23.20 10.23
N MET A 23 -1.01 -23.48 9.54
CA MET A 23 -0.39 -22.54 8.60
C MET A 23 -1.31 -22.20 7.43
N ASN A 24 -1.93 -23.21 6.81
CA ASN A 24 -2.82 -23.02 5.66
C ASN A 24 -4.10 -22.26 6.05
N ILE A 25 -4.64 -22.55 7.25
CA ILE A 25 -5.80 -21.84 7.79
C ILE A 25 -5.46 -20.36 8.04
N VAL A 26 -4.34 -20.07 8.70
CA VAL A 26 -3.92 -18.69 8.99
C VAL A 26 -3.69 -17.91 7.69
N LEU A 27 -2.98 -18.49 6.72
CA LEU A 27 -2.72 -17.86 5.44
C LEU A 27 -4.01 -17.62 4.65
N PHE A 28 -4.94 -18.56 4.66
CA PHE A 28 -6.26 -18.40 4.06
C PHE A 28 -7.08 -17.27 4.71
N MET A 29 -7.01 -17.14 6.04
CA MET A 29 -7.66 -16.03 6.76
C MET A 29 -7.03 -14.69 6.39
N ILE A 30 -5.70 -14.63 6.28
CA ILE A 30 -4.99 -13.41 5.83
C ILE A 30 -5.42 -13.03 4.42
N THR A 31 -5.44 -13.96 3.46
CA THR A 31 -5.88 -13.66 2.10
C THR A 31 -7.35 -13.23 2.04
N SER A 32 -8.20 -13.88 2.83
CA SER A 32 -9.62 -13.52 2.92
C SER A 32 -9.81 -12.10 3.46
N ALA A 33 -9.09 -11.74 4.53
CA ALA A 33 -9.09 -10.40 5.08
C ALA A 33 -8.57 -9.36 4.06
N SER A 34 -7.49 -9.67 3.34
CA SER A 34 -6.94 -8.79 2.30
C SER A 34 -7.93 -8.54 1.17
N TYR A 35 -8.68 -9.55 0.73
CA TYR A 35 -9.73 -9.36 -0.28
C TYR A 35 -10.87 -8.49 0.22
N ILE A 36 -11.39 -8.78 1.42
CA ILE A 36 -12.49 -8.02 2.02
C ILE A 36 -12.05 -6.57 2.22
N GLY A 37 -10.88 -6.34 2.79
CA GLY A 37 -10.31 -5.02 3.01
C GLY A 37 -10.13 -4.25 1.70
N SER A 38 -9.55 -4.87 0.68
CA SER A 38 -9.34 -4.24 -0.63
C SER A 38 -10.66 -3.87 -1.31
N TYR A 39 -11.66 -4.75 -1.26
CA TYR A 39 -12.98 -4.49 -1.81
C TYR A 39 -13.69 -3.37 -1.06
N GLN A 40 -13.73 -3.42 0.28
CA GLN A 40 -14.36 -2.38 1.09
C GLN A 40 -13.69 -1.03 0.88
N PHE A 41 -12.36 -1.00 0.79
CA PHE A 41 -11.61 0.22 0.54
C PHE A 41 -11.96 0.84 -0.82
N MET A 42 -11.98 0.06 -1.91
CA MET A 42 -12.39 0.58 -3.22
C MET A 42 -13.85 1.04 -3.24
N ALA A 43 -14.75 0.27 -2.62
CA ALA A 43 -16.17 0.61 -2.54
C ALA A 43 -16.43 1.87 -1.70
N TYR A 44 -15.60 2.12 -0.68
CA TYR A 44 -15.64 3.37 0.08
C TYR A 44 -15.13 4.54 -0.76
N MET A 45 -14.00 4.35 -1.45
CA MET A 45 -13.36 5.39 -2.22
C MET A 45 -14.19 5.85 -3.44
N SER A 46 -14.98 4.96 -4.02
CA SER A 46 -15.83 5.28 -5.17
C SER A 46 -17.18 5.89 -4.82
N ARG A 47 -17.53 6.02 -3.53
CA ARG A 47 -18.84 6.57 -3.12
C ARG A 47 -18.84 8.09 -3.23
N SER A 48 -19.85 8.63 -3.88
CA SER A 48 -20.15 10.06 -3.84
C SER A 48 -20.74 10.47 -2.49
N LYS A 49 -20.41 11.68 -2.04
CA LYS A 49 -21.02 12.33 -0.88
C LYS A 49 -21.94 13.42 -1.39
N MET A 50 -23.19 13.37 -0.97
CA MET A 50 -24.21 14.36 -1.32
C MET A 50 -24.49 15.24 -0.11
N SER A 51 -24.77 16.51 -0.36
CA SER A 51 -25.35 17.44 0.60
C SER A 51 -26.83 17.11 0.86
N GLU A 52 -27.39 17.57 1.97
CA GLU A 52 -28.82 17.41 2.31
C GLU A 52 -29.75 18.05 1.27
N SER A 53 -29.25 19.04 0.52
CA SER A 53 -29.95 19.69 -0.60
C SER A 53 -29.88 18.90 -1.92
N GLY A 54 -29.21 17.75 -1.95
CA GLY A 54 -29.01 16.93 -3.15
C GLY A 54 -27.84 17.37 -4.06
N GLN A 55 -27.04 18.36 -3.65
CA GLN A 55 -25.83 18.75 -4.39
C GLN A 55 -24.68 17.78 -4.12
N ILE A 56 -23.90 17.44 -5.15
CA ILE A 56 -22.71 16.59 -5.03
C ILE A 56 -21.61 17.38 -4.31
N LEU A 57 -21.20 16.91 -3.12
CA LEU A 57 -20.12 17.47 -2.32
C LEU A 57 -18.76 16.87 -2.72
N ASP A 58 -18.77 15.57 -3.03
CA ASP A 58 -17.63 14.78 -3.49
C ASP A 58 -18.18 13.72 -4.45
N SER A 59 -17.66 13.63 -5.67
CA SER A 59 -18.13 12.64 -6.65
C SER A 59 -17.62 11.23 -6.34
N GLY A 60 -16.73 11.07 -5.36
CA GLY A 60 -15.94 9.86 -5.20
C GLY A 60 -14.77 9.82 -6.19
N VAL A 61 -13.80 8.95 -5.92
CA VAL A 61 -12.59 8.82 -6.74
C VAL A 61 -12.84 7.81 -7.85
N ASP A 62 -12.44 8.17 -9.08
CA ASP A 62 -12.43 7.25 -10.20
C ASP A 62 -11.41 6.13 -9.96
N LEU A 63 -11.91 4.89 -9.88
CA LEU A 63 -11.10 3.70 -9.67
C LEU A 63 -10.19 3.37 -10.87
N ASN A 64 -10.45 3.95 -12.04
CA ASN A 64 -9.67 3.74 -13.27
C ASN A 64 -8.70 4.88 -13.58
N MET A 65 -8.57 5.85 -12.68
CA MET A 65 -7.56 6.90 -12.79
C MET A 65 -6.15 6.31 -12.73
N ALA A 66 -5.33 6.59 -13.76
CA ALA A 66 -3.95 6.14 -13.85
C ALA A 66 -3.08 6.75 -12.73
N GLY A 67 -2.27 5.94 -12.05
CA GLY A 67 -1.47 6.37 -10.90
C GLY A 67 -2.29 6.64 -9.63
N GLY A 68 -3.59 6.29 -9.62
CA GLY A 68 -4.45 6.43 -8.45
C GLY A 68 -4.20 5.34 -7.40
N ILE A 69 -4.63 5.59 -6.16
CA ILE A 69 -4.53 4.62 -5.05
C ILE A 69 -5.27 3.31 -5.40
N ALA A 70 -6.35 3.37 -6.18
CA ALA A 70 -7.08 2.20 -6.64
C ALA A 70 -6.21 1.22 -7.44
N GLU A 71 -5.20 1.70 -8.17
CA GLU A 71 -4.30 0.84 -8.94
C GLU A 71 -3.50 -0.07 -8.01
N HIS A 72 -2.94 0.49 -6.94
CA HIS A 72 -2.23 -0.29 -5.91
C HIS A 72 -3.14 -1.28 -5.18
N VAL A 73 -4.42 -0.97 -5.02
CA VAL A 73 -5.40 -1.88 -4.41
C VAL A 73 -5.77 -3.01 -5.37
N LYS A 74 -5.85 -2.75 -6.68
CA LYS A 74 -6.01 -3.79 -7.71
C LYS A 74 -4.78 -4.71 -7.74
N ASP A 75 -3.57 -4.14 -7.68
CA ASP A 75 -2.33 -4.92 -7.61
C ASP A 75 -2.31 -5.83 -6.38
N MET A 76 -2.78 -5.32 -5.23
CA MET A 76 -2.92 -6.11 -4.00
C MET A 76 -3.85 -7.32 -4.20
N ILE A 77 -4.99 -7.14 -4.87
CA ILE A 77 -5.94 -8.22 -5.16
C ILE A 77 -5.33 -9.26 -6.11
N ILE A 78 -4.63 -8.79 -7.15
CA ILE A 78 -3.98 -9.66 -8.14
C ILE A 78 -2.85 -10.47 -7.47
N LEU A 79 -2.01 -9.81 -6.68
CA LEU A 79 -0.95 -10.47 -5.90
C LEU A 79 -1.55 -11.50 -4.95
N THR A 80 -2.64 -11.17 -4.27
CA THR A 80 -3.31 -12.07 -3.32
C THR A 80 -3.85 -13.32 -4.04
N ALA A 81 -4.55 -13.12 -5.15
CA ALA A 81 -5.11 -14.21 -5.96
C ALA A 81 -4.03 -15.07 -6.61
N GLY A 82 -2.99 -14.45 -7.16
CA GLY A 82 -1.85 -15.15 -7.74
C GLY A 82 -1.13 -16.01 -6.70
N SER A 83 -0.81 -15.44 -5.54
CA SER A 83 -0.14 -16.19 -4.47
C SER A 83 -1.00 -17.35 -3.95
N GLN A 84 -2.31 -17.14 -3.77
CA GLN A 84 -3.22 -18.18 -3.30
C GLN A 84 -3.34 -19.33 -4.30
N LEU A 85 -3.48 -19.05 -5.60
CA LEU A 85 -3.56 -20.10 -6.63
C LEU A 85 -2.22 -20.81 -6.84
N LEU A 86 -1.11 -20.07 -6.88
CA LEU A 86 0.22 -20.66 -7.02
C LEU A 86 0.62 -21.47 -5.78
N SER A 87 0.10 -21.13 -4.59
CA SER A 87 0.37 -21.91 -3.39
C SER A 87 -0.11 -23.37 -3.48
N LEU A 88 -1.10 -23.64 -4.32
CA LEU A 88 -1.55 -25.01 -4.63
C LEU A 88 -0.47 -25.85 -5.35
N LEU A 89 0.44 -25.19 -6.07
CA LEU A 89 1.59 -25.84 -6.72
C LEU A 89 2.76 -25.99 -5.74
N SER A 90 2.99 -24.97 -4.91
CA SER A 90 4.07 -24.98 -3.92
C SER A 90 3.86 -23.97 -2.80
N ASN A 91 4.10 -24.39 -1.55
CA ASN A 91 4.01 -23.51 -0.38
C ASN A 91 5.00 -22.33 -0.42
N TYR A 92 6.07 -22.38 -1.21
CA TYR A 92 7.00 -21.25 -1.35
C TYR A 92 6.34 -20.01 -1.97
N PHE A 93 5.26 -20.17 -2.73
CA PHE A 93 4.55 -19.05 -3.33
C PHE A 93 3.83 -18.16 -2.30
N TRP A 94 3.67 -18.62 -1.06
CA TRP A 94 3.25 -17.75 0.03
C TRP A 94 4.22 -16.60 0.31
N LEU A 95 5.51 -16.75 -0.04
CA LEU A 95 6.50 -15.67 0.07
C LEU A 95 6.15 -14.46 -0.81
N LEU A 96 5.37 -14.64 -1.88
CA LEU A 96 4.90 -13.53 -2.70
C LEU A 96 4.04 -12.54 -1.89
N MET A 97 3.37 -12.99 -0.83
CA MET A 97 2.65 -12.10 0.09
C MET A 97 3.56 -11.08 0.77
N LEU A 98 4.87 -11.34 0.89
CA LEU A 98 5.83 -10.38 1.44
C LEU A 98 6.07 -9.18 0.53
N LEU A 99 5.70 -9.25 -0.76
CA LEU A 99 5.78 -8.11 -1.68
C LEU A 99 4.83 -6.98 -1.25
N ALA A 100 3.68 -7.31 -0.67
CA ALA A 100 2.72 -6.34 -0.15
C ALA A 100 3.29 -5.44 0.97
N PRO A 101 3.79 -5.99 2.10
CA PRO A 101 4.41 -5.19 3.15
C PRO A 101 5.73 -4.56 2.68
N ALA A 102 6.50 -5.20 1.80
CA ALA A 102 7.70 -4.58 1.22
C ALA A 102 7.36 -3.32 0.42
N ARG A 103 6.30 -3.36 -0.40
CA ARG A 103 5.81 -2.19 -1.14
C ARG A 103 5.29 -1.10 -0.20
N GLY A 104 4.54 -1.49 0.83
CA GLY A 104 4.07 -0.56 1.86
C GLY A 104 5.22 0.14 2.58
N PHE A 105 6.24 -0.63 2.97
CA PHE A 105 7.45 -0.09 3.59
C PHE A 105 8.22 0.83 2.65
N TYR A 106 8.37 0.47 1.37
CA TYR A 106 9.00 1.35 0.38
C TYR A 106 8.27 2.70 0.27
N LEU A 107 6.94 2.68 0.20
CA LEU A 107 6.15 3.91 0.15
C LEU A 107 6.28 4.74 1.43
N LEU A 108 6.29 4.12 2.61
CA LEU A 108 6.53 4.82 3.88
C LEU A 108 7.94 5.41 3.94
N TRP A 109 8.93 4.67 3.44
CA TRP A 109 10.32 5.12 3.40
C TRP A 109 10.49 6.34 2.51
N VAL A 110 10.01 6.29 1.27
CA VAL A 110 10.19 7.37 0.29
C VAL A 110 9.37 8.61 0.66
N ASN A 111 8.15 8.46 1.16
CA ASN A 111 7.24 9.59 1.37
C ASN A 111 7.33 10.22 2.77
N LEU A 112 7.71 9.46 3.80
CA LEU A 112 7.72 9.96 5.19
C LEU A 112 9.11 9.96 5.81
N LEU A 113 9.79 8.81 5.81
CA LEU A 113 11.04 8.66 6.57
C LEU A 113 12.20 9.40 5.89
N SER A 114 12.39 9.18 4.58
CA SER A 114 13.49 9.79 3.83
C SER A 114 13.44 11.32 3.87
N PRO A 115 12.31 12.00 3.58
CA PRO A 115 12.26 13.45 3.69
C PRO A 115 12.47 13.96 5.12
N TYR A 116 12.07 13.21 6.14
CA TYR A 116 12.28 13.60 7.53
C TYR A 116 13.75 13.50 7.96
N PHE A 117 14.45 12.44 7.58
CA PHE A 117 15.86 12.24 7.93
C PHE A 117 16.82 13.12 7.13
N PHE A 118 16.49 13.39 5.86
CA PHE A 118 17.33 14.13 4.93
C PHE A 118 16.79 15.54 4.65
N GLN A 119 15.96 16.08 5.55
CA GLN A 119 15.54 17.47 5.50
C GLN A 119 16.78 18.36 5.61
N GLU A 120 17.09 19.08 4.53
CA GLU A 120 18.11 20.13 4.59
C GLU A 120 17.66 21.15 5.65
N ALA A 121 18.58 21.51 6.56
CA ALA A 121 18.31 22.55 7.52
C ALA A 121 17.82 23.78 6.74
N PRO A 122 16.72 24.43 7.18
CA PRO A 122 16.23 25.62 6.51
C PRO A 122 17.42 26.55 6.29
N PRO A 123 17.60 27.11 5.08
CA PRO A 123 18.73 27.95 4.79
C PRO A 123 18.77 28.99 5.90
N GLN A 124 19.83 28.96 6.70
CA GLN A 124 20.03 29.99 7.70
C GLN A 124 20.00 31.27 6.90
N GLU A 125 18.93 32.06 7.03
CA GLU A 125 18.96 33.46 6.63
C GLU A 125 20.13 34.01 7.40
N VAL A 126 21.28 34.11 6.72
CA VAL A 126 22.49 34.55 7.38
C VAL A 126 22.23 36.01 7.61
N ASP A 127 21.77 36.31 8.82
CA ASP A 127 21.61 37.64 9.38
C ASP A 127 22.77 38.48 8.83
N GLU A 128 22.48 39.48 7.99
CA GLU A 128 23.50 40.23 7.22
C GLU A 128 24.63 40.72 8.13
N LYS A 129 24.34 40.91 9.43
CA LYS A 129 25.30 41.23 10.47
C LYS A 129 26.37 40.14 10.69
N LYS A 130 26.02 38.85 10.62
CA LYS A 130 26.97 37.73 10.70
C LYS A 130 27.82 37.60 9.43
N GLN A 131 27.23 37.77 8.23
CA GLN A 131 28.01 37.77 6.97
C GLN A 131 29.02 38.92 6.95
N ARG A 132 28.60 40.15 7.26
CA ARG A 132 29.50 41.33 7.33
C ARG A 132 30.61 41.16 8.37
N LYS A 133 30.36 40.42 9.46
CA LYS A 133 31.38 40.15 10.49
C LYS A 133 32.39 39.08 10.04
N LEU A 134 31.95 38.08 9.26
CA LEU A 134 32.81 37.08 8.62
C LEU A 134 33.67 37.70 7.50
N GLU A 135 33.09 38.54 6.63
CA GLU A 135 33.85 39.25 5.59
C GLU A 135 34.91 40.20 6.17
N ARG A 136 34.58 40.90 7.27
CA ARG A 136 35.55 41.75 7.99
C ARG A 136 36.70 40.96 8.61
N LYS A 137 36.50 39.67 8.94
CA LYS A 137 37.57 38.79 9.43
C LYS A 137 38.41 38.23 8.28
N MET A 138 37.80 37.87 7.14
CA MET A 138 38.55 37.36 5.99
C MET A 138 39.41 38.43 5.32
N ARG A 139 39.00 39.70 5.31
CA ARG A 139 39.83 40.82 4.80
C ARG A 139 41.04 41.19 5.67
N ARG A 140 41.22 40.55 6.82
CA ARG A 140 42.33 40.83 7.75
C ARG A 140 43.46 39.79 7.68
N HIS A 141 43.28 38.72 6.92
CA HIS A 141 44.35 37.80 6.50
C HIS A 141 44.74 38.10 5.06
#